data_AF-A0A239SI62-F1
#
_entry.id   AF-A0A239SI62-F1
#
_cell.length_a   1.000
_cell.length_b   1.000
_cell.length_c   1.000
_cell.angle_alpha   90.00
_cell.angle_beta   90.00
_cell.angle_gamma   90.00
#
_symmetry.space_group_name_H-M   'P 1'
#
loop_
_entity.id
_entity.type
_entity.pdbx_description
1 polymer ?
#
loop_
_entity_poly.entity_id
_entity_poly.type
_entity_poly.pdbx_seq_one_letter_code
_entity_poly.pdbx_strand_id
1 'polypeptide(L)' 'MPFVSIRITREGNTVEQKAQVIREVTDTLQRVLGKPPHLTHIVIEEVDTDNWGYAGQTTTEFRRQSAENKA' A
#
# COMPACT_ATOMS: atom_id res chain seq x y z
N MET A 1 -5.43 -15.29 14.34
CA MET A 1 -5.70 -15.18 12.91
C MET A 1 -5.65 -13.70 12.53
N PRO A 2 -4.47 -13.16 12.18
CA PRO A 2 -4.34 -11.76 11.80
C PRO A 2 -4.94 -11.46 10.43
N PHE A 3 -5.49 -10.26 10.28
CA PHE A 3 -5.91 -9.70 9.01
C PHE A 3 -5.23 -8.34 8.82
N VAL A 4 -4.67 -8.11 7.64
CA VAL A 4 -4.06 -6.83 7.24
C VAL A 4 -4.66 -6.39 5.92
N SER A 5 -5.22 -5.17 5.90
CA SER A 5 -5.59 -4.47 4.67
C SER A 5 -4.53 -3.44 4.36
N ILE A 6 -3.99 -3.50 3.15
CA ILE A 6 -3.00 -2.58 2.63
C ILE A 6 -3.68 -1.84 1.47
N ARG A 7 -3.77 -0.52 1.58
CA ARG A 7 -4.29 0.33 0.51
C ARG A 7 -3.15 1.20 0.00
N ILE A 8 -2.87 1.11 -1.29
CA ILE A 8 -1.81 1.85 -1.98
C ILE A 8 -2.37 2.51 -3.23
N THR A 9 -1.69 3.52 -3.73
CA THR A 9 -2.02 4.15 -5.00
C THR A 9 -1.69 3.22 -6.18
N ARG A 10 -2.54 3.20 -7.21
CA ARG A 10 -2.33 2.44 -8.45
C ARG A 10 -1.30 3.14 -9.32
N GLU A 11 -0.05 2.73 -9.22
CA GLU A 11 1.09 3.39 -9.90
C GLU A 11 1.97 2.39 -10.65
N GLY A 12 1.37 1.35 -11.21
CA GLY A 12 2.10 0.32 -11.96
C GLY A 12 2.80 -0.72 -11.08
N ASN A 13 2.30 -0.96 -9.86
CA ASN A 13 2.86 -1.97 -8.97
C ASN A 13 2.74 -3.37 -9.59
N THR A 14 3.85 -4.10 -9.67
CA THR A 14 3.87 -5.42 -10.30
C THR A 14 3.33 -6.52 -9.37
N VAL A 15 3.03 -7.68 -9.94
CA VAL A 15 2.60 -8.86 -9.16
C VAL A 15 3.70 -9.31 -8.20
N GLU A 16 4.96 -9.26 -8.63
CA GLU A 16 6.13 -9.67 -7.86
C GLU A 16 6.35 -8.74 -6.65
N GLN A 17 6.21 -7.42 -6.85
CA GLN A 17 6.29 -6.44 -5.77
C GLN A 17 5.20 -6.67 -4.72
N LYS A 18 3.95 -6.88 -5.16
CA LYS A 18 2.83 -7.18 -4.25
C LYS A 18 3.05 -8.51 -3.51
N ALA A 19 3.58 -9.53 -4.17
CA ALA A 19 3.92 -10.80 -3.55
C ALA A 19 5.03 -10.65 -2.49
N GLN A 20 6.03 -9.82 -2.75
CA GLN A 20 7.09 -9.50 -1.78
C GLN A 20 6.52 -8.79 -0.55
N VAL A 21 5.65 -7.79 -0.73
CA VAL A 21 4.98 -7.09 0.38
C VAL A 21 4.18 -8.06 1.25
N ILE A 22 3.39 -8.96 0.64
CA ILE A 22 2.62 -9.98 1.38
C ILE A 22 3.54 -10.85 2.23
N ARG A 23 4.67 -11.31 1.66
CA ARG A 23 5.65 -12.14 2.37
C ARG A 23 6.24 -11.39 3.56
N GLU A 24 6.77 -10.20 3.35
CA GLU A 24 7.47 -9.44 4.38
C GLU A 24 6.55 -9.01 5.53
N VAL A 25 5.28 -8.67 5.24
CA VAL A 25 4.28 -8.38 6.27
C VAL A 25 3.95 -9.64 7.08
N THR A 26 3.78 -10.80 6.42
CA THR A 26 3.55 -12.08 7.10
C THR A 26 4.71 -12.44 8.03
N ASP A 27 5.94 -12.34 7.52
CA ASP A 27 7.17 -12.62 8.28
C ASP A 27 7.32 -11.67 9.47
N THR A 28 6.93 -10.40 9.30
CA THR A 28 6.93 -9.41 10.38
C THR A 28 5.95 -9.77 11.49
N LEU A 29 4.73 -10.18 11.15
CA LEU A 29 3.73 -10.60 12.14
C LEU A 29 4.16 -11.87 12.88
N GLN A 30 4.83 -12.80 12.20
CA GLN A 30 5.42 -13.97 12.84
C GLN A 30 6.55 -13.57 13.80
N ARG A 31 7.54 -12.81 13.32
CA ARG A 31 8.75 -12.46 14.07
C ARG A 31 8.48 -11.56 15.26
N VAL A 32 7.61 -10.56 15.12
CA VAL A 32 7.38 -9.53 16.16
C VAL A 32 6.26 -9.94 17.11
N LEU A 33 5.19 -10.55 16.59
CA LEU A 33 3.98 -10.84 17.38
C LEU A 33 3.75 -12.34 17.63
N GLY A 34 4.66 -13.21 17.17
CA GLY A 34 4.55 -14.66 17.33
C GLY A 34 3.33 -15.28 16.63
N LYS A 35 2.80 -14.62 15.59
CA LYS A 35 1.58 -15.10 14.92
C LYS A 35 1.90 -16.23 13.93
N PRO A 36 1.06 -17.29 13.88
CA PRO A 36 1.26 -18.36 12.91
C PRO A 36 1.04 -17.83 11.48
N PRO A 37 2.01 -17.99 10.56
CA PRO A 37 1.92 -17.42 9.22
C PRO A 37 0.79 -18.03 8.40
N HIS A 38 0.50 -19.32 8.58
CA HIS A 38 -0.59 -20.02 7.88
C HIS A 38 -2.01 -19.53 8.25
N LEU A 39 -2.16 -18.69 9.27
CA LEU A 39 -3.44 -18.06 9.65
C LEU A 39 -3.46 -16.55 9.37
N THR A 40 -2.45 -16.04 8.66
CA THR A 40 -2.31 -14.61 8.36
C THR A 40 -2.90 -14.32 6.99
N HIS A 41 -3.81 -13.35 6.95
CA HIS A 41 -4.51 -12.95 5.73
C HIS A 41 -4.14 -11.51 5.38
N ILE A 42 -3.77 -11.27 4.12
CA ILE A 42 -3.35 -9.97 3.62
C ILE A 42 -4.12 -9.66 2.35
N VAL A 43 -4.69 -8.47 2.27
CA VAL A 43 -5.36 -7.95 1.07
C VAL A 43 -4.70 -6.65 0.68
N ILE A 44 -4.31 -6.54 -0.59
CA ILE A 44 -3.78 -5.30 -1.18
C ILE A 44 -4.82 -4.73 -2.13
N GLU A 45 -5.25 -3.50 -1.87
CA GLU A 45 -6.11 -2.70 -2.74
C GLU A 45 -5.30 -1.59 -3.40
N GLU A 46 -5.37 -1.51 -4.72
CA GLU A 46 -4.80 -0.41 -5.50
C GLU A 46 -5.89 0.60 -5.85
N VAL A 47 -5.72 1.81 -5.35
CA VAL A 47 -6.68 2.92 -5.47
C VAL A 47 -6.13 3.95 -6.46
N ASP A 48 -6.95 4.37 -7.41
CA ASP A 48 -6.55 5.40 -8.38
C ASP A 48 -6.22 6.73 -7.66
N THR A 49 -5.28 7.50 -8.19
CA THR A 49 -4.77 8.72 -7.54
C THR A 49 -5.84 9.81 -7.40
N ASP A 50 -6.85 9.82 -8.26
CA ASP A 50 -8.02 10.70 -8.15
C ASP A 50 -8.96 10.33 -7.00
N ASN A 51 -8.91 9.07 -6.56
CA ASN A 51 -9.68 8.56 -5.43
C ASN A 51 -8.86 8.54 -4.13
N TRP A 52 -7.62 9.06 -4.17
CA TRP A 52 -6.74 9.16 -3.00
C TRP A 52 -6.59 10.62 -2.55
N GLY A 53 -7.06 10.92 -1.35
CA GLY A 53 -6.97 12.26 -0.76
C GLY A 53 -5.66 12.50 -0.01
N TYR A 54 -5.04 13.64 -0.25
CA TYR A 54 -3.87 14.14 0.48
C TYR A 54 -3.94 15.67 0.62
N ALA A 55 -3.79 16.18 1.85
CA ALA A 55 -3.83 17.62 2.16
C ALA A 55 -5.07 18.37 1.60
N GLY A 56 -6.23 17.70 1.56
CA GLY A 56 -7.49 18.29 1.08
C GLY A 56 -7.69 18.27 -0.45
N GLN A 57 -6.80 17.62 -1.20
CA GLN A 57 -6.88 17.48 -2.65
C GLN A 57 -6.60 16.03 -3.08
N THR A 58 -6.89 15.70 -4.34
CA THR A 58 -6.51 14.38 -4.89
C THR A 58 -4.99 14.30 -5.03
N THR A 59 -4.43 13.09 -4.95
CA THR A 59 -3.00 12.88 -5.17
C THR A 59 -2.57 13.35 -6.56
N THR A 60 -3.44 13.22 -7.56
CA THR A 60 -3.21 13.75 -8.91
C THR A 60 -3.01 15.27 -8.89
N GLU A 61 -3.93 16.02 -8.27
CA GLU A 61 -3.83 17.48 -8.15
C GLU A 61 -2.60 17.91 -7.35
N PHE A 62 -2.34 17.24 -6.22
CA PHE A 62 -1.19 17.54 -5.38
C PHE A 62 0.14 17.43 -6.14
N ARG A 63 0.28 16.38 -6.97
CA ARG A 63 1.49 16.15 -7.76
C ARG A 63 1.64 17.15 -8.90
N ARG A 64 0.54 17.53 -9.56
CA ARG A 64 0.52 18.56 -10.59
C ARG A 64 1.05 19.89 -10.04
N GLN A 65 0.50 20.34 -8.90
CA GLN A 65 0.93 21.57 -8.23
C GLN A 65 2.39 21.49 -7.75
N SER A 66 2.81 20.33 -7.23
CA SER A 66 4.19 20.11 -6.78
C SER A 66 5.21 20.15 -7.92
N ALA A 67 4.82 19.76 -9.14
CA ALA A 67 5.68 19.86 -10.32
C ALA A 67 5.76 21.31 -10.83
N GLU A 68 4.64 22.04 -10.85
CA GLU A 68 4.56 23.45 -11.23
C GLU A 68 5.37 24.35 -10.29
N ASN A 69 5.30 24.12 -8.98
CA ASN A 69 6.06 24.91 -7.98
C ASN A 69 7.57 24.62 -7.98
N LYS A 70 8.02 23.57 -8.67
CA LYS A 70 9.45 23.23 -8.82
C LYS A 70 10.06 23.76 -10.12
N ALA A 71 9.22 24.22 -11.06
CA ALA A 71 9.64 24.84 -12.32
C ALA A 71 9.82 26.35 -12.15
#